data_AF-A0A0G4J2N5-F1
#
_entry.id   AF-A0A0G4J2N5-F1
#
_cell.length_a   1.000
_cell.length_b   1.000
_cell.length_c   1.000
_cell.angle_alpha   90.00
_cell.angle_beta   90.00
_cell.angle_gamma   90.00
#
_symmetry.space_group_name_H-M   'P 1'
#
loop_
_entity.id
_entity.type
_entity.pdbx_description
1 polymer ?
#
loop_
_entity_poly.entity_id
_entity_poly.type
_entity_poly.pdbx_seq_one_letter_code
_entity_poly.pdbx_strand_id
1 'polypeptide(L)'
;MRIRGSRSYSGIVTDVGRVTAIVGRSAEAVPSELRLPVWCVVLGVYPERRELWSFMNDQIRERWTDLEEAERILGSGASPIPGVLGGVIEFAYQSLGETHVPLRPVVVDILVQMFPGPEHTAFVYAIYREHVRRMMRIDPGRVVTRTRSIIGKRDPDLDRHLAALWPAGSELAGMITSWCESYFRSARIKGSMLTIWERVILLSSEQCLASMCASILCCSRERLLSSRTGRDPLPNDVLPSKATALSAEVVFARALEFLNDGSQAA
;
A
#
# COMPACT_ATOMS: atom_id res chain seq x y z
N MET A 1 28.13 -37.29 16.39
CA MET A 1 26.68 -37.02 16.53
C MET A 1 26.08 -36.98 15.13
N ARG A 2 25.47 -38.08 14.67
CA ARG A 2 24.88 -38.20 13.32
C ARG A 2 23.46 -37.64 13.36
N ILE A 3 23.20 -36.57 12.61
CA ILE A 3 21.84 -36.07 12.38
C ILE A 3 21.17 -37.06 11.43
N ARG A 4 20.38 -37.99 11.99
CA ARG A 4 19.44 -38.83 11.26
C ARG A 4 18.08 -38.14 11.26
N GLY A 5 17.50 -37.99 10.07
CA GLY A 5 16.08 -37.69 9.92
C GLY A 5 15.80 -36.52 8.98
N SER A 6 16.17 -36.63 7.71
CA SER A 6 15.50 -35.89 6.65
C SER A 6 14.05 -36.40 6.55
N ARG A 7 13.15 -35.84 7.37
CA ARG A 7 11.71 -35.98 7.13
C ARG A 7 11.42 -35.32 5.79
N SER A 8 11.05 -36.11 4.80
CA SER A 8 10.48 -35.62 3.55
C SER A 8 9.12 -34.99 3.89
N TYR A 9 9.11 -33.68 4.11
CA TYR A 9 7.86 -32.92 4.25
C TYR A 9 7.19 -32.89 2.87
N SER A 10 6.19 -33.75 2.66
CA SER A 10 5.27 -33.70 1.51
C SER A 10 4.19 -32.62 1.75
N GLY A 11 4.62 -31.43 2.18
CA GLY A 11 3.75 -30.36 2.63
C GLY A 11 3.08 -29.62 1.48
N ILE A 12 1.87 -29.08 1.73
CA ILE A 12 1.19 -28.17 0.81
C ILE A 12 2.04 -26.89 0.70
N VAL A 13 2.59 -26.66 -0.50
CA VAL A 13 3.31 -25.43 -0.85
C VAL A 13 2.32 -24.45 -1.46
N THR A 14 2.23 -23.26 -0.89
CA THR A 14 1.41 -22.17 -1.41
C THR A 14 2.17 -21.45 -2.52
N ASP A 15 1.63 -21.45 -3.73
CA ASP A 15 2.18 -20.68 -4.85
C ASP A 15 1.89 -19.18 -4.64
N VAL A 16 2.85 -18.48 -4.04
CA VAL A 16 2.75 -17.03 -3.73
C VAL A 16 2.58 -16.21 -4.99
N GLY A 17 3.25 -16.61 -6.08
CA GLY A 17 3.14 -15.93 -7.38
C GLY A 17 1.71 -15.99 -7.90
N ARG A 18 1.09 -17.17 -7.86
CA ARG A 18 -0.31 -17.35 -8.26
C ARG A 18 -1.28 -16.62 -7.34
N VAL A 19 -1.09 -16.65 -6.02
CA VAL A 19 -1.94 -15.90 -5.08
C VAL A 19 -1.84 -14.39 -5.36
N THR A 20 -0.63 -13.87 -5.53
CA THR A 20 -0.38 -12.45 -5.85
C THR A 20 -1.02 -12.08 -7.18
N ALA A 21 -0.94 -12.93 -8.20
CA ALA A 21 -1.57 -12.70 -9.50
C ALA A 21 -3.10 -12.76 -9.46
N ILE A 22 -3.70 -13.56 -8.56
CA ILE A 22 -5.16 -13.56 -8.34
C ILE A 22 -5.57 -12.25 -7.66
N VAL A 23 -4.89 -11.86 -6.58
CA VAL A 23 -5.15 -10.60 -5.86
C VAL A 23 -5.01 -9.40 -6.80
N GLY A 24 -3.96 -9.38 -7.63
CA GLY A 24 -3.69 -8.28 -8.56
C GLY A 24 -4.71 -8.13 -9.68
N ARG A 25 -5.45 -9.20 -10.01
CA ARG A 25 -6.47 -9.20 -11.09
C ARG A 25 -7.92 -9.18 -10.58
N SER A 26 -8.11 -9.39 -9.29
CA SER A 26 -9.44 -9.40 -8.68
C SER A 26 -10.05 -8.00 -8.66
N ALA A 27 -11.34 -7.90 -8.97
CA ALA A 27 -12.14 -6.68 -8.76
C ALA A 27 -12.56 -6.51 -7.28
N GLU A 28 -12.55 -7.59 -6.50
CA GLU A 28 -13.09 -7.64 -5.14
C GLU A 28 -12.00 -7.75 -4.09
N ALA A 29 -12.26 -7.27 -2.87
CA ALA A 29 -11.35 -7.45 -1.75
C ALA A 29 -11.21 -8.92 -1.37
N VAL A 30 -10.07 -9.30 -0.79
CA VAL A 30 -9.90 -10.64 -0.22
C VAL A 30 -10.99 -10.84 0.85
N PRO A 31 -11.71 -11.98 0.83
CA PRO A 31 -12.70 -12.32 1.85
C PRO A 31 -12.10 -12.17 3.25
N SER A 32 -12.88 -11.63 4.20
CA SER A 32 -12.40 -11.31 5.56
C SER A 32 -11.72 -12.48 6.25
N GLU A 33 -12.29 -13.68 6.10
CA GLU A 33 -11.80 -14.94 6.67
C GLU A 33 -10.41 -15.34 6.15
N LEU A 34 -10.09 -14.94 4.91
CA LEU A 34 -8.83 -15.28 4.23
C LEU A 34 -7.85 -14.11 4.20
N ARG A 35 -8.26 -12.92 4.62
CA ARG A 35 -7.47 -11.69 4.46
C ARG A 35 -6.12 -11.79 5.15
N LEU A 36 -6.11 -12.08 6.44
CA LEU A 36 -4.87 -12.16 7.21
C LEU A 36 -3.89 -13.20 6.64
N PRO A 37 -4.26 -14.48 6.41
CA PRO A 37 -3.31 -15.45 5.87
C PRO A 37 -2.84 -15.10 4.45
N VAL A 38 -3.71 -14.57 3.58
CA VAL A 38 -3.30 -14.12 2.24
C VAL A 38 -2.28 -12.98 2.34
N TRP A 39 -2.53 -12.00 3.19
CA TRP A 39 -1.63 -10.87 3.40
C TRP A 39 -0.28 -11.32 3.95
N CYS A 40 -0.27 -12.18 4.97
CA CYS A 40 0.96 -12.70 5.54
C CYS A 40 1.79 -13.48 4.51
N VAL A 41 1.15 -14.27 3.64
CA VAL A 41 1.85 -14.99 2.57
C VAL A 41 2.41 -14.04 1.50
N VAL A 42 1.59 -13.14 0.97
CA VAL A 42 1.99 -12.21 -0.11
C VAL A 42 3.08 -11.24 0.37
N LEU A 43 3.02 -10.81 1.64
CA LEU A 43 4.02 -9.93 2.24
C LEU A 43 5.28 -10.68 2.72
N GLY A 44 5.26 -12.02 2.72
CA GLY A 44 6.41 -12.84 3.15
C GLY A 44 6.56 -12.93 4.67
N VAL A 45 5.53 -12.57 5.43
CA VAL A 45 5.42 -12.83 6.87
C VAL A 45 5.29 -14.34 7.12
N TYR A 46 4.53 -15.04 6.27
CA TYR A 46 4.48 -16.49 6.27
C TYR A 46 5.34 -17.08 5.15
N PRO A 47 6.03 -18.21 5.41
CA PRO A 47 6.66 -19.00 4.37
C PRO A 47 5.61 -19.68 3.48
N GLU A 48 6.01 -20.07 2.27
CA GLU A 48 5.14 -20.78 1.32
C GLU A 48 4.63 -22.12 1.86
N ARG A 49 5.42 -22.75 2.75
CA ARG A 49 5.09 -24.03 3.37
C ARG A 49 4.08 -23.83 4.49
N ARG A 50 2.83 -24.24 4.25
CA ARG A 50 1.71 -24.04 5.18
C ARG A 50 1.90 -24.73 6.54
N GLU A 51 2.62 -25.85 6.56
CA GLU A 51 2.95 -26.60 7.78
C GLU A 51 3.75 -25.79 8.81
N LEU A 52 4.44 -24.72 8.37
CA LEU A 52 5.22 -23.85 9.25
C LEU A 52 4.41 -22.68 9.81
N TRP A 53 3.16 -22.47 9.38
CA TRP A 53 2.39 -21.28 9.76
C TRP A 53 2.05 -21.25 11.24
N SER A 54 1.77 -22.40 11.88
CA SER A 54 1.54 -22.45 13.32
C SER A 54 2.78 -22.01 14.10
N PHE A 55 3.95 -22.55 13.74
CA PHE A 55 5.22 -22.15 14.31
C PHE A 55 5.49 -20.65 14.12
N MET A 56 5.24 -20.12 12.92
CA MET A 56 5.40 -18.69 12.65
C MET A 56 4.44 -17.82 13.47
N ASN A 57 3.21 -18.27 13.71
CA ASN A 57 2.27 -17.55 14.57
C ASN A 57 2.80 -17.40 15.99
N ASP A 58 3.34 -18.48 16.55
CA ASP A 58 3.89 -18.47 17.89
C ASP A 58 5.10 -17.52 17.98
N GLN A 59 6.00 -17.60 17.00
CA GLN A 59 7.17 -16.71 16.92
C GLN A 59 6.81 -15.23 16.75
N ILE A 60 5.79 -14.91 15.94
CA ILE A 60 5.34 -13.52 15.75
C ILE A 60 4.75 -12.96 17.05
N ARG A 61 3.97 -13.76 17.78
CA ARG A 61 3.37 -13.34 19.06
C ARG A 61 4.41 -13.22 20.16
N GLU A 62 5.31 -14.18 20.29
CA GLU A 62 6.41 -14.14 21.26
C GLU A 62 7.26 -12.89 21.06
N ARG A 63 7.69 -12.63 19.82
CA ARG A 63 8.44 -11.41 19.48
C ARG A 63 7.66 -10.14 19.79
N TRP A 64 6.34 -10.13 19.57
CA TRP A 64 5.51 -8.98 19.91
C TRP A 64 5.49 -8.72 21.42
N THR A 65 5.30 -9.76 22.23
CA THR A 65 5.35 -9.68 23.69
C THR A 65 6.71 -9.19 24.20
N ASP A 66 7.81 -9.67 23.62
CA ASP A 66 9.15 -9.18 23.96
C ASP A 66 9.32 -7.68 23.65
N LEU A 67 8.76 -7.22 22.52
CA LEU A 67 8.83 -5.82 22.11
C LEU A 67 7.95 -4.91 22.99
N GLU A 68 6.75 -5.36 23.34
CA GLU A 68 5.88 -4.65 24.29
C GLU A 68 6.56 -4.49 25.66
N GLU A 69 7.16 -5.57 26.17
CA GLU A 69 7.86 -5.54 27.45
C GLU A 69 9.11 -4.66 27.39
N ALA A 70 9.88 -4.73 26.31
CA ALA A 70 11.04 -3.89 26.10
C ALA A 70 10.66 -2.40 26.00
N GLU A 71 9.60 -2.05 25.27
CA GLU A 71 9.10 -0.68 25.20
C GLU A 71 8.62 -0.18 26.58
N ARG A 72 7.93 -1.03 27.34
CA ARG A 72 7.48 -0.69 28.69
C ARG A 72 8.63 -0.39 29.65
N ILE A 73 9.77 -1.10 29.52
CA ILE A 73 10.92 -0.95 30.41
C ILE A 73 11.86 0.17 29.94
N LEU A 74 12.10 0.27 28.63
CA LEU A 74 13.17 1.07 28.04
C LEU A 74 12.65 2.25 27.21
N GLY A 75 11.35 2.30 26.91
CA GLY A 75 10.73 3.31 26.07
C GLY A 75 10.70 4.70 26.70
N SER A 76 10.70 5.71 25.85
CA SER A 76 10.67 7.12 26.23
C SER A 76 9.25 7.64 26.51
N GLY A 77 8.21 6.85 26.25
CA GLY A 77 6.80 7.14 26.55
C GLY A 77 6.14 8.21 25.68
N ALA A 78 6.83 8.77 24.69
CA ALA A 78 6.30 9.80 23.80
C ALA A 78 6.21 9.27 22.38
N SER A 79 5.02 8.81 21.95
CA SER A 79 4.82 8.33 20.58
C SER A 79 3.89 9.20 19.73
N PRO A 80 4.24 9.50 18.46
CA PRO A 80 3.36 10.20 17.54
C PRO A 80 2.25 9.29 17.00
N ILE A 81 2.33 7.97 17.26
CA ILE A 81 1.27 7.01 16.95
C ILE A 81 0.52 6.66 18.24
N PRO A 82 -0.80 6.88 18.32
CA PRO A 82 -1.56 6.58 19.52
C PRO A 82 -1.58 5.09 19.88
N GLY A 83 -1.48 4.80 21.18
CA GLY A 83 -1.66 3.45 21.75
C GLY A 83 -0.38 2.60 21.77
N VAL A 84 -0.47 1.44 22.42
CA VAL A 84 0.65 0.50 22.64
C VAL A 84 1.34 0.12 21.32
N LEU A 85 0.57 -0.11 20.26
CA LEU A 85 1.11 -0.43 18.93
C LEU A 85 2.03 0.68 18.39
N GLY A 86 1.64 1.93 18.60
CA GLY A 86 2.43 3.08 18.17
C GLY A 86 3.76 3.20 18.90
N GLY A 87 3.71 3.13 20.23
CA GLY A 87 4.89 3.16 21.10
C GLY A 87 5.88 2.04 20.75
N VAL A 88 5.39 0.81 20.56
CA VAL A 88 6.25 -0.33 20.21
C VAL A 88 6.88 -0.18 18.83
N ILE A 89 6.14 0.30 17.82
CA ILE A 89 6.71 0.52 16.48
C ILE A 89 7.84 1.54 16.55
N GLU A 90 7.64 2.63 17.26
CA GLU A 90 8.66 3.67 17.41
C GLU A 90 9.85 3.20 18.23
N PHE A 91 9.62 2.49 19.32
CA PHE A 91 10.68 1.88 20.11
C PHE A 91 11.53 0.92 19.26
N ALA A 92 10.89 0.03 18.51
CA ALA A 92 11.59 -0.86 17.59
C ALA A 92 12.39 -0.07 16.53
N TYR A 93 11.84 1.03 16.04
CA TYR A 93 12.50 1.92 15.08
C TYR A 93 13.75 2.61 15.66
N GLN A 94 13.63 3.16 16.87
CA GLN A 94 14.69 3.95 17.52
C GLN A 94 15.77 3.06 18.16
N SER A 95 15.38 1.96 18.79
CA SER A 95 16.25 1.18 19.67
C SER A 95 16.84 -0.07 19.00
N LEU A 96 16.19 -0.64 17.98
CA LEU A 96 16.67 -1.86 17.32
C LEU A 96 17.37 -1.61 15.98
N GLY A 97 17.70 -0.34 15.68
CA GLY A 97 18.43 0.01 14.46
C GLY A 97 17.63 -0.17 13.18
N GLU A 98 16.29 -0.22 13.25
CA GLU A 98 15.43 -0.17 12.06
C GLU A 98 15.32 1.26 11.47
N THR A 99 16.27 2.16 11.81
CA THR A 99 16.33 3.60 11.47
C THR A 99 16.34 3.93 9.97
N HIS A 100 16.44 2.91 9.10
CA HIS A 100 16.33 3.05 7.65
C HIS A 100 14.89 2.98 7.12
N VAL A 101 13.89 2.66 7.96
CA VAL A 101 12.49 2.39 7.57
C VAL A 101 11.53 3.46 8.14
N PRO A 102 11.23 4.57 7.43
CA PRO A 102 10.54 5.72 8.01
C PRO A 102 9.22 5.32 8.66
N LEU A 103 8.96 5.88 9.85
CA LEU A 103 7.70 5.71 10.54
C LEU A 103 6.55 6.24 9.68
N ARG A 104 5.55 5.41 9.39
CA ARG A 104 4.35 5.80 8.61
C ARG A 104 3.07 5.57 9.41
N PRO A 105 2.65 6.52 10.27
CA PRO A 105 1.43 6.43 11.08
C PRO A 105 0.19 6.07 10.27
N VAL A 106 0.05 6.65 9.07
CA VAL A 106 -1.08 6.38 8.16
C VAL A 106 -1.23 4.90 7.80
N VAL A 107 -0.13 4.15 7.69
CA VAL A 107 -0.17 2.71 7.40
C VAL A 107 -0.71 1.96 8.61
N VAL A 108 -0.25 2.32 9.81
CA VAL A 108 -0.73 1.70 11.06
C VAL A 108 -2.23 1.90 11.21
N ASP A 109 -2.73 3.13 10.99
CA ASP A 109 -4.16 3.41 11.02
C ASP A 109 -4.96 2.54 10.03
N ILE A 110 -4.45 2.37 8.81
CA ILE A 110 -5.09 1.53 7.79
C ILE A 110 -5.12 0.07 8.24
N LEU A 111 -3.99 -0.45 8.72
CA LEU A 111 -3.88 -1.85 9.13
C LEU A 111 -4.77 -2.16 10.33
N VAL A 112 -4.85 -1.27 11.32
CA VAL A 112 -5.75 -1.42 12.49
C VAL A 112 -7.23 -1.40 12.06
N GLN A 113 -7.60 -0.59 11.05
CA GLN A 113 -8.95 -0.61 10.48
C GLN A 113 -9.26 -1.92 9.74
N MET A 114 -8.26 -2.51 9.09
CA MET A 114 -8.42 -3.72 8.29
C MET A 114 -8.37 -5.01 9.11
N PHE A 115 -7.66 -4.99 10.23
CA PHE A 115 -7.48 -6.09 11.17
C PHE A 115 -7.78 -5.60 12.59
N PRO A 116 -9.06 -5.32 12.90
CA PRO A 116 -9.44 -4.85 14.22
C PRO A 116 -9.24 -5.96 15.27
N GLY A 117 -8.99 -5.56 16.50
CA GLY A 117 -8.89 -6.47 17.64
C GLY A 117 -7.46 -6.70 18.13
N PRO A 118 -7.25 -6.84 19.45
CA PRO A 118 -5.92 -7.00 20.04
C PRO A 118 -5.20 -8.26 19.55
N GLU A 119 -5.92 -9.31 19.17
CA GLU A 119 -5.40 -10.58 18.66
C GLU A 119 -4.61 -10.44 17.35
N HIS A 120 -4.83 -9.37 16.59
CA HIS A 120 -4.17 -9.11 15.32
C HIS A 120 -2.95 -8.19 15.44
N THR A 121 -2.73 -7.56 16.60
CA THR A 121 -1.70 -6.51 16.80
C THR A 121 -0.29 -6.96 16.39
N ALA A 122 0.11 -8.16 16.82
CA ALA A 122 1.40 -8.75 16.47
C ALA A 122 1.58 -8.93 14.95
N PHE A 123 0.50 -9.33 14.25
CA PHE A 123 0.52 -9.50 12.80
C PHE A 123 0.47 -8.17 12.07
N VAL A 124 -0.29 -7.19 12.57
CA VAL A 124 -0.31 -5.82 12.05
C VAL A 124 1.10 -5.24 12.07
N TYR A 125 1.85 -5.42 13.17
CA TYR A 125 3.25 -5.01 13.26
C TYR A 125 4.12 -5.71 12.21
N ALA A 126 4.01 -7.04 12.07
CA ALA A 126 4.78 -7.80 11.09
C ALA A 126 4.48 -7.37 9.64
N ILE A 127 3.19 -7.18 9.31
CA ILE A 127 2.71 -6.68 8.02
C ILE A 127 3.22 -5.28 7.74
N TYR A 128 3.12 -4.37 8.72
CA TYR A 128 3.62 -3.00 8.63
C TYR A 128 5.10 -2.99 8.26
N ARG A 129 5.91 -3.74 9.02
CA ARG A 129 7.36 -3.81 8.87
C ARG A 129 7.76 -4.29 7.46
N GLU A 130 7.14 -5.36 6.96
CA GLU A 130 7.44 -5.86 5.61
C GLU A 130 6.93 -4.93 4.50
N HIS A 131 5.75 -4.33 4.67
CA HIS A 131 5.21 -3.38 3.71
C HIS A 131 6.07 -2.12 3.59
N VAL A 132 6.45 -1.48 4.70
CA VAL A 132 7.27 -0.25 4.63
C VAL A 132 8.63 -0.54 4.03
N ARG A 133 9.25 -1.70 4.31
CA ARG A 133 10.48 -2.13 3.62
C ARG A 133 10.34 -2.24 2.11
N ARG A 134 9.21 -2.76 1.62
CA ARG A 134 8.94 -2.82 0.17
C ARG A 134 8.75 -1.44 -0.42
N MET A 135 8.00 -0.57 0.26
CA MET A 135 7.75 0.80 -0.17
C MET A 135 9.03 1.64 -0.26
N MET A 136 10.05 1.37 0.58
CA MET A 136 11.35 2.04 0.49
C MET A 136 12.12 1.77 -0.81
N ARG A 137 11.74 0.72 -1.56
CA ARG A 137 12.35 0.39 -2.86
C ARG A 137 11.65 1.10 -4.03
N ILE A 138 10.52 1.75 -3.77
CA ILE A 138 9.74 2.46 -4.79
C ILE A 138 10.30 3.87 -4.94
N ASP A 139 10.67 4.22 -6.17
CA ASP A 139 11.07 5.58 -6.52
C ASP A 139 9.84 6.42 -6.92
N PRO A 140 9.49 7.48 -6.16
CA PRO A 140 8.36 8.36 -6.49
C PRO A 140 8.46 8.96 -7.90
N GLY A 141 9.66 9.29 -8.38
CA GLY A 141 9.87 9.84 -9.71
C GLY A 141 9.46 8.86 -10.83
N ARG A 142 9.70 7.56 -10.62
CA ARG A 142 9.23 6.52 -11.55
C ARG A 142 7.72 6.34 -11.51
N VAL A 143 7.09 6.48 -10.34
CA VAL A 143 5.62 6.46 -10.23
C VAL A 143 5.01 7.60 -11.04
N VAL A 144 5.55 8.81 -10.93
CA VAL A 144 5.11 9.97 -11.73
C VAL A 144 5.29 9.69 -13.23
N THR A 145 6.48 9.22 -13.63
CA THR A 145 6.79 8.92 -15.04
C THR A 145 5.87 7.85 -15.61
N ARG A 146 5.62 6.76 -14.87
CA ARG A 146 4.68 5.70 -15.27
C ARG A 146 3.25 6.22 -15.35
N THR A 147 2.83 7.06 -14.40
CA THR A 147 1.49 7.67 -14.40
C THR A 147 1.26 8.45 -15.70
N ARG A 148 2.23 9.31 -16.08
CA ARG A 148 2.20 10.04 -17.35
C ARG A 148 2.17 9.11 -18.55
N SER A 149 3.00 8.06 -18.56
CA SER A 149 3.00 7.06 -19.64
C SER A 149 1.65 6.36 -19.82
N ILE A 150 0.98 6.01 -18.72
CA ILE A 150 -0.36 5.40 -18.76
C ILE A 150 -1.37 6.39 -19.36
N ILE A 151 -1.39 7.64 -18.88
CA ILE A 151 -2.32 8.67 -19.37
C ILE A 151 -2.04 8.98 -20.84
N GLY A 152 -0.79 9.21 -21.25
CA GLY A 152 -0.43 9.49 -22.63
C GLY A 152 -0.84 8.40 -23.62
N LYS A 153 -0.89 7.13 -23.19
CA LYS A 153 -1.41 6.03 -24.01
C LYS A 153 -2.95 5.95 -24.04
N ARG A 154 -3.62 6.30 -22.94
CA ARG A 154 -5.07 6.09 -22.75
C ARG A 154 -5.92 7.31 -23.07
N ASP A 155 -5.38 8.49 -22.83
CA ASP A 155 -6.02 9.78 -23.02
C ASP A 155 -4.96 10.85 -23.38
N PRO A 156 -4.51 10.86 -24.65
CA PRO A 156 -3.49 11.82 -25.12
C PRO A 156 -3.93 13.28 -24.98
N ASP A 157 -5.23 13.56 -25.04
CA ASP A 157 -5.78 14.91 -24.87
C ASP A 157 -5.61 15.40 -23.44
N LEU A 158 -5.96 14.55 -22.47
CA LEU A 158 -5.72 14.84 -21.06
C LEU A 158 -4.22 14.97 -20.78
N ASP A 159 -3.37 14.12 -21.36
CA ASP A 159 -1.92 14.19 -21.17
C ASP A 159 -1.35 15.55 -21.60
N ARG A 160 -1.72 16.01 -22.80
CA ARG A 160 -1.35 17.32 -23.34
C ARG A 160 -1.87 18.46 -22.48
N HIS A 161 -3.12 18.36 -22.03
CA HIS A 161 -3.72 19.40 -21.21
C HIS A 161 -3.04 19.51 -19.83
N LEU A 162 -2.74 18.38 -19.19
CA LEU A 162 -1.98 18.34 -17.94
C LEU A 162 -0.57 18.95 -18.10
N ALA A 163 0.10 18.74 -19.23
CA ALA A 163 1.38 19.37 -19.52
C ALA A 163 1.26 20.89 -19.73
N ALA A 164 0.11 21.36 -20.24
CA ALA A 164 -0.18 22.80 -20.35
C ALA A 164 -0.57 23.43 -19.01
N LEU A 165 -1.23 22.69 -18.12
CA LEU A 165 -1.60 23.14 -16.78
C LEU A 165 -0.39 23.21 -15.84
N TRP A 166 0.54 22.24 -15.93
CA TRP A 166 1.73 22.18 -15.08
C TRP A 166 3.00 21.96 -15.92
N PRO A 167 3.51 23.02 -16.61
CA PRO A 167 4.63 22.90 -17.56
C PRO A 167 5.94 22.47 -16.92
N ALA A 168 6.18 22.89 -15.66
CA ALA A 168 7.34 22.47 -14.89
C ALA A 168 7.24 21.03 -14.37
N GLY A 169 6.01 20.48 -14.33
CA GLY A 169 5.71 19.13 -13.83
C GLY A 169 5.83 18.95 -12.31
N SER A 170 6.39 19.91 -11.58
CA SER A 170 6.62 19.85 -10.13
C SER A 170 5.33 19.70 -9.33
N GLU A 171 4.26 20.38 -9.75
CA GLU A 171 2.98 20.41 -9.03
C GLU A 171 2.26 19.06 -9.18
N LEU A 172 2.22 18.53 -10.41
CA LEU A 172 1.67 17.21 -10.70
C LEU A 172 2.46 16.11 -9.98
N ALA A 173 3.80 16.20 -9.99
CA ALA A 173 4.67 15.26 -9.29
C ALA A 173 4.48 15.32 -7.77
N GLY A 174 4.38 16.52 -7.19
CA GLY A 174 4.12 16.73 -5.77
C GLY A 174 2.77 16.17 -5.34
N MET A 175 1.73 16.36 -6.15
CA MET A 175 0.42 15.77 -5.90
C MET A 175 0.42 14.24 -5.96
N ILE A 176 0.99 13.66 -7.02
CA ILE A 176 1.08 12.20 -7.15
C ILE A 176 1.83 11.60 -5.95
N THR A 177 2.95 12.22 -5.57
CA THR A 177 3.71 11.83 -4.38
C THR A 177 2.85 11.90 -3.12
N SER A 178 2.11 13.00 -2.91
CA SER A 178 1.21 13.15 -1.76
C SER A 178 0.11 12.08 -1.72
N TRP A 179 -0.46 11.70 -2.86
CA TRP A 179 -1.43 10.60 -2.92
C TRP A 179 -0.79 9.28 -2.52
N CYS A 180 0.38 8.96 -3.05
CA CYS A 180 1.08 7.72 -2.70
C CYS A 180 1.47 7.66 -1.23
N GLU A 181 1.99 8.76 -0.66
CA GLU A 181 2.43 8.81 0.73
C GLU A 181 1.27 8.72 1.73
N SER A 182 0.12 9.28 1.37
CA SER A 182 -1.11 9.22 2.18
C SER A 182 -1.97 7.99 1.92
N TYR A 183 -1.50 7.04 1.10
CA TYR A 183 -2.28 5.86 0.67
C TYR A 183 -3.65 6.27 0.12
N PHE A 184 -3.64 7.30 -0.72
CA PHE A 184 -4.78 7.88 -1.41
C PHE A 184 -5.83 8.54 -0.51
N ARG A 185 -5.56 8.72 0.80
CA ARG A 185 -6.45 9.51 1.69
C ARG A 185 -6.54 10.97 1.25
N SER A 186 -5.43 11.58 0.78
CA SER A 186 -5.45 12.96 0.30
C SER A 186 -6.15 13.14 -1.06
N ALA A 187 -6.45 12.05 -1.77
CA ALA A 187 -7.19 12.08 -3.04
C ALA A 187 -8.71 12.32 -2.88
N ARG A 188 -9.22 12.34 -1.64
CA ARG A 188 -10.64 12.62 -1.31
C ARG A 188 -11.62 11.71 -2.04
N ILE A 189 -11.26 10.44 -2.19
CA ILE A 189 -12.11 9.40 -2.78
C ILE A 189 -13.22 9.03 -1.77
N LYS A 190 -14.46 8.84 -2.26
CA LYS A 190 -15.64 8.42 -1.50
C LYS A 190 -15.83 6.92 -1.55
N GLY A 191 -16.48 6.39 -0.52
CA GLY A 191 -16.77 4.96 -0.42
C GLY A 191 -15.68 4.18 0.30
N SER A 192 -15.76 2.86 0.23
CA SER A 192 -14.79 1.98 0.90
C SER A 192 -13.46 1.99 0.16
N MET A 193 -12.38 2.36 0.87
CA MET A 193 -11.01 2.32 0.35
C MET A 193 -10.36 0.94 0.44
N LEU A 194 -11.09 -0.07 0.94
CA LEU A 194 -10.55 -1.39 1.25
C LEU A 194 -9.82 -2.03 0.08
N THR A 195 -10.43 -2.04 -1.11
CA THR A 195 -9.83 -2.62 -2.32
C THR A 195 -8.59 -1.86 -2.76
N ILE A 196 -8.62 -0.52 -2.71
CA ILE A 196 -7.46 0.32 -3.05
C ILE A 196 -6.31 0.03 -2.07
N TRP A 197 -6.55 0.11 -0.77
CA TRP A 197 -5.53 -0.13 0.25
C TRP A 197 -4.96 -1.54 0.17
N GLU A 198 -5.81 -2.55 -0.02
CA GLU A 198 -5.35 -3.92 -0.18
C GLU A 198 -4.42 -4.09 -1.37
N ARG A 199 -4.75 -3.53 -2.54
CA ARG A 199 -3.89 -3.65 -3.73
C ARG A 199 -2.59 -2.88 -3.55
N VAL A 200 -2.64 -1.68 -3.01
CA VAL A 200 -1.46 -0.84 -2.77
C VAL A 200 -0.50 -1.52 -1.79
N ILE A 201 -1.02 -2.07 -0.69
CA ILE A 201 -0.20 -2.72 0.33
C ILE A 201 0.36 -4.04 -0.18
N LEU A 202 -0.48 -4.92 -0.74
CA LEU A 202 -0.04 -6.25 -1.14
C LEU A 202 0.90 -6.25 -2.34
N LEU A 203 0.60 -5.44 -3.36
CA LEU A 203 1.42 -5.39 -4.56
C LEU A 203 2.68 -4.55 -4.35
N SER A 204 2.62 -3.49 -3.53
CA SER A 204 3.76 -2.61 -3.22
C SER A 204 4.64 -2.30 -4.45
N SER A 205 4.01 -1.93 -5.57
CA SER A 205 4.69 -1.79 -6.86
C SER A 205 4.46 -0.43 -7.50
N GLU A 206 5.47 0.06 -8.21
CA GLU A 206 5.39 1.31 -8.99
C GLU A 206 4.22 1.28 -9.97
N GLN A 207 3.97 0.13 -10.61
CA GLN A 207 2.88 -0.04 -11.57
C GLN A 207 1.50 0.09 -10.91
N CYS A 208 1.31 -0.50 -9.73
CA CYS A 208 0.06 -0.40 -8.98
C CYS A 208 -0.22 1.05 -8.58
N LEU A 209 0.77 1.72 -7.98
CA LEU A 209 0.64 3.13 -7.58
C LEU A 209 0.34 4.02 -8.79
N ALA A 210 1.10 3.87 -9.88
CA ALA A 210 0.91 4.66 -11.09
C ALA A 210 -0.47 4.43 -11.74
N SER A 211 -0.97 3.20 -11.72
CA SER A 211 -2.30 2.86 -12.25
C SER A 211 -3.42 3.52 -11.43
N MET A 212 -3.29 3.54 -10.10
CA MET A 212 -4.23 4.26 -9.21
C MET A 212 -4.18 5.77 -9.47
N CYS A 213 -2.99 6.37 -9.55
CA CYS A 213 -2.83 7.80 -9.83
C CYS A 213 -3.40 8.18 -11.21
N ALA A 214 -3.10 7.39 -12.25
CA ALA A 214 -3.64 7.59 -13.59
C ALA A 214 -5.17 7.47 -13.61
N SER A 215 -5.72 6.52 -12.86
CA SER A 215 -7.16 6.34 -12.75
C SER A 215 -7.84 7.55 -12.13
N ILE A 216 -7.31 8.09 -11.03
CA ILE A 216 -7.84 9.31 -10.39
C ILE A 216 -7.87 10.49 -11.37
N LEU A 217 -6.79 10.68 -12.12
CA LEU A 217 -6.67 11.75 -13.12
C LEU A 217 -7.67 11.56 -14.28
N CYS A 218 -7.76 10.34 -14.84
CA CYS A 218 -8.72 10.05 -15.90
C CYS A 218 -10.18 10.16 -15.43
N CYS A 219 -10.50 9.73 -14.22
CA CYS A 219 -11.84 9.93 -13.64
C CYS A 219 -12.16 11.40 -13.36
N SER A 220 -11.14 12.25 -13.25
CA SER A 220 -11.27 13.71 -13.10
C SER A 220 -11.19 14.47 -14.42
N ARG A 221 -11.17 13.76 -15.57
CA ARG A 221 -10.89 14.31 -16.91
C ARG A 221 -11.70 15.56 -17.23
N GLU A 222 -13.03 15.50 -17.11
CA GLU A 222 -13.90 16.61 -17.51
C GLU A 222 -13.59 17.89 -16.73
N ARG A 223 -13.25 17.76 -15.43
CA ARG A 223 -12.86 18.90 -14.60
C ARG A 223 -11.52 19.46 -15.00
N LEU A 224 -10.54 18.57 -15.20
CA LEU A 224 -9.21 18.95 -15.61
C LEU A 224 -9.29 19.73 -16.93
N LEU A 225 -9.99 19.19 -17.95
CA LEU A 225 -10.15 19.85 -19.24
C LEU A 225 -10.97 21.16 -19.19
N SER A 226 -11.88 21.30 -18.23
CA SER A 226 -12.63 22.54 -18.03
C SER A 226 -11.83 23.64 -17.32
N SER A 227 -10.66 23.30 -16.75
CA SER A 227 -9.82 24.23 -16.02
C SER A 227 -9.06 25.14 -17.00
N ARG A 228 -9.05 26.44 -16.72
CA ARG A 228 -8.40 27.42 -17.59
C ARG A 228 -6.88 27.30 -17.46
N THR A 229 -6.21 27.11 -18.59
CA THR A 229 -4.75 27.19 -18.73
C THR A 229 -4.26 28.60 -18.41
N GLY A 230 -3.25 28.75 -17.54
CA GLY A 230 -2.54 30.04 -17.34
C GLY A 230 -2.80 30.79 -16.02
N ARG A 231 -3.63 30.25 -15.13
CA ARG A 231 -3.43 30.41 -13.68
C ARG A 231 -2.89 29.07 -13.20
N ASP A 232 -2.08 29.05 -12.15
CA ASP A 232 -1.69 27.81 -11.47
C ASP A 232 -2.81 27.46 -10.46
N PRO A 233 -3.96 26.84 -10.84
CA PRO A 233 -4.78 26.29 -9.79
C PRO A 233 -3.92 25.22 -9.11
N LEU A 234 -3.87 25.27 -7.78
CA LEU A 234 -3.24 24.18 -7.05
C LEU A 234 -4.01 22.92 -7.48
N PRO A 235 -3.34 21.77 -7.64
CA PRO A 235 -4.05 20.55 -8.03
C PRO A 235 -5.26 20.25 -7.14
N ASN A 236 -5.20 20.65 -5.86
CA ASN A 236 -6.30 20.59 -4.89
C ASN A 236 -7.55 21.43 -5.22
N ASP A 237 -7.43 22.43 -6.10
CA ASP A 237 -8.52 23.30 -6.55
C ASP A 237 -9.28 22.71 -7.74
N VAL A 238 -8.62 21.87 -8.53
CA VAL A 238 -9.21 21.22 -9.73
C VAL A 238 -9.78 19.84 -9.42
N LEU A 239 -9.21 19.19 -8.42
CA LEU A 239 -9.53 17.83 -8.02
C LEU A 239 -10.63 17.79 -6.95
N PRO A 240 -11.17 16.60 -6.62
CA PRO A 240 -12.49 16.52 -6.03
C PRO A 240 -12.63 17.31 -4.72
N SER A 241 -13.61 18.20 -4.69
CA SER A 241 -14.15 18.76 -3.45
C SER A 241 -15.04 17.72 -2.76
N LYS A 242 -15.42 17.91 -1.49
CA LYS A 242 -16.34 16.99 -0.79
C LYS A 242 -17.65 16.75 -1.56
N ALA A 243 -18.14 17.77 -2.29
CA ALA A 243 -19.34 17.67 -3.12
C ALA A 243 -19.15 16.79 -4.37
N THR A 244 -17.91 16.57 -4.79
CA THR A 244 -17.57 16.07 -6.12
C THR A 244 -16.57 14.91 -6.15
N ALA A 245 -16.31 14.33 -4.98
CA ALA A 245 -15.46 13.18 -4.76
C ALA A 245 -15.76 11.99 -5.68
N LEU A 246 -14.69 11.39 -6.20
CA LEU A 246 -14.73 10.18 -7.02
C LEU A 246 -15.15 8.97 -6.18
N SER A 247 -15.88 8.03 -6.76
CA SER A 247 -16.15 6.74 -6.11
C SER A 247 -14.91 5.86 -6.12
N ALA A 248 -14.59 5.23 -4.98
CA ALA A 248 -13.50 4.27 -4.83
C ALA A 248 -13.65 3.10 -5.82
N GLU A 249 -14.87 2.62 -6.05
CA GLU A 249 -15.15 1.52 -6.98
C GLU A 249 -14.80 1.91 -8.42
N VAL A 250 -15.15 3.12 -8.84
CA VAL A 250 -14.86 3.62 -10.20
C VAL A 250 -13.37 3.83 -10.39
N VAL A 251 -12.70 4.44 -9.42
CA VAL A 251 -11.24 4.62 -9.45
C VAL A 251 -10.55 3.27 -9.47
N PHE A 252 -11.00 2.34 -8.64
CA PHE A 252 -10.39 1.02 -8.55
C PHE A 252 -10.58 0.20 -9.83
N ALA A 253 -11.79 0.15 -10.38
CA ALA A 253 -12.09 -0.58 -11.61
C ALA A 253 -11.23 -0.09 -12.78
N ARG A 254 -11.10 1.24 -12.94
CA ARG A 254 -10.26 1.82 -14.00
C ARG A 254 -8.77 1.62 -13.75
N ALA A 255 -8.32 1.64 -12.49
CA ALA A 255 -6.94 1.29 -12.16
C ALA A 255 -6.63 -0.19 -12.49
N LEU A 256 -7.60 -1.08 -12.31
CA LEU A 256 -7.47 -2.50 -12.62
C LEU A 256 -7.30 -2.74 -14.13
N GLU A 257 -8.02 -2.00 -14.98
CA GLU A 257 -7.79 -1.99 -16.43
C GLU A 257 -6.32 -1.66 -16.75
N PHE A 258 -5.81 -0.58 -16.18
CA PHE A 258 -4.42 -0.14 -16.42
C PHE A 258 -3.37 -1.12 -15.90
N LEU A 259 -3.65 -1.78 -14.77
CA LEU A 259 -2.80 -2.82 -14.20
C LEU A 259 -2.71 -4.03 -15.13
N ASN A 260 -3.85 -4.52 -15.62
CA ASN A 260 -3.93 -5.68 -16.50
C ASN A 260 -3.25 -5.45 -17.85
N ASP A 261 -3.38 -4.24 -18.38
CA ASP A 261 -2.77 -3.86 -19.65
C ASP A 261 -1.23 -3.71 -19.54
N GLY A 262 -0.75 -3.28 -18.36
CA GLY A 262 0.68 -3.22 -18.07
C GLY A 262 1.33 -4.61 -17.92
N SER A 263 0.58 -5.61 -17.47
CA SER A 263 1.05 -7.00 -17.32
C SER A 263 1.14 -7.77 -18.64
N GLN A 264 0.47 -7.33 -19.70
CA GLN A 264 0.56 -7.97 -21.04
C GLN A 264 1.74 -7.44 -21.86
N ALA A 265 2.35 -6.33 -21.45
CA ALA A 265 3.44 -5.66 -22.16
C ALA A 265 4.85 -5.89 -21.54
N ALA A 266 4.94 -6.71 -20.48
CA ALA A 266 6.17 -7.07 -19.77
C ALA A 266 6.45 -8.58 -19.94
#